data_AF-A0A3M1R1T9-F1
#
_entry.id   AF-A0A3M1R1T9-F1
#
_cell.length_a   1.000
_cell.length_b   1.000
_cell.length_c   1.000
_cell.angle_alpha   90.00
_cell.angle_beta   90.00
_cell.angle_gamma   90.00
#
_symmetry.space_group_name_H-M   'P 1'
#
loop_
_entity.id
_entity.type
_entity.pdbx_description
1 polymer ?
#
loop_
_entity_poly.entity_id
_entity_poly.type
_entity_poly.pdbx_seq_one_letter_code
_entity_poly.pdbx_strand_id
1 'polypeptide(L)'
;SERIGESAGILLLSDAEPADMFAHLRKLFVVTDEDGGEYSFRFYDPRVLRLFLSSCDAAQAEEFFGPARMVLVEAESPGALLVCVPARTGVKTESVPLGAAGA
;
A
#
# COMPACT_ATOMS: atom_id res chain seq x y z
N SER A 1 -7.66 19.80 9.43
CA SER A 1 -6.57 19.91 8.45
C SER A 1 -6.72 18.74 7.49
N GLU A 2 -7.54 18.93 6.45
CA GLU A 2 -7.92 17.90 5.49
C GLU A 2 -6.84 17.80 4.41
N ARG A 3 -5.99 16.78 4.51
CA ARG A 3 -4.94 16.47 3.50
C ARG A 3 -5.48 15.63 2.34
N ILE A 4 -6.78 15.68 2.07
CA ILE A 4 -7.41 14.90 0.99
C ILE A 4 -6.90 15.49 -0.33
N GLY A 5 -6.11 14.72 -1.10
CA GLY A 5 -5.51 15.17 -2.37
C GLY A 5 -4.01 15.51 -2.33
N GLU A 6 -3.34 15.39 -1.16
CA GLU A 6 -1.89 15.56 -1.03
C GLU A 6 -1.18 14.26 -0.59
N SER A 7 -1.56 13.13 -1.18
CA SER A 7 -0.99 11.81 -0.81
C SER A 7 -1.30 11.45 0.66
N ALA A 8 -2.59 11.44 0.99
CA ALA A 8 -3.14 11.33 2.36
C ALA A 8 -2.87 9.99 3.07
N GLY A 9 -2.49 8.95 2.33
CA GLY A 9 -2.26 7.60 2.84
C GLY A 9 -2.79 6.53 1.88
N ILE A 10 -2.94 5.32 2.39
CA ILE A 10 -3.43 4.14 1.66
C ILE A 10 -4.55 3.48 2.46
N LEU A 11 -5.40 2.71 1.78
CA LEU A 11 -6.38 1.84 2.42
C LEU A 11 -5.96 0.38 2.27
N LEU A 12 -6.25 -0.42 3.29
CA LEU A 12 -5.88 -1.83 3.35
C LEU A 12 -7.11 -2.64 3.77
N LEU A 13 -7.31 -3.78 3.14
CA LEU A 13 -8.33 -4.75 3.52
C LEU A 13 -7.66 -6.03 4.00
N SER A 14 -8.04 -6.51 5.17
CA SER A 14 -7.55 -7.73 5.79
C SER A 14 -8.65 -8.37 6.64
N ASP A 15 -8.62 -9.69 6.79
CA ASP A 15 -9.44 -10.42 7.78
C ASP A 15 -8.70 -10.61 9.11
N ALA A 16 -7.43 -10.20 9.21
CA ALA A 16 -6.65 -10.31 10.44
C ALA A 16 -7.08 -9.28 11.49
N GLU A 17 -6.76 -9.55 12.74
CA GLU A 17 -6.96 -8.59 13.82
C GLU A 17 -6.14 -7.31 13.53
N PRO A 18 -6.67 -6.11 13.85
CA PRO A 18 -5.97 -4.85 13.59
C PRO A 18 -4.55 -4.79 14.18
N ALA A 19 -4.32 -5.46 15.32
CA ALA A 19 -3.01 -5.53 15.96
C ALA A 19 -1.98 -6.32 15.12
N ASP A 20 -2.39 -7.43 14.49
CA ASP A 20 -1.52 -8.23 13.62
C ASP A 20 -1.18 -7.47 12.35
N MET A 21 -2.18 -6.79 11.76
CA MET A 21 -1.94 -5.91 10.61
C MET A 21 -0.98 -4.78 10.96
N PHE A 22 -1.15 -4.14 12.12
CA PHE A 22 -0.25 -3.07 12.56
C PHE A 22 1.17 -3.57 12.82
N ALA A 23 1.32 -4.74 13.45
CA ALA A 23 2.64 -5.35 13.67
C ALA A 23 3.33 -5.70 12.35
N HIS A 24 2.59 -6.20 11.35
CA HIS A 24 3.09 -6.45 10.01
C HIS A 24 3.59 -5.17 9.33
N LEU A 25 2.74 -4.13 9.28
CA LEU A 25 3.09 -2.83 8.69
C LEU A 25 4.32 -2.20 9.36
N ARG A 26 4.44 -2.32 10.70
CA ARG A 26 5.59 -1.78 11.43
C ARG A 26 6.91 -2.41 10.97
N LYS A 27 6.92 -3.71 10.72
CA LYS A 27 8.11 -4.44 10.22
C LYS A 27 8.50 -4.02 8.81
N LEU A 28 7.51 -3.73 7.96
CA LEU A 28 7.75 -3.27 6.59
C LEU A 28 8.19 -1.81 6.51
N PHE A 29 7.66 -0.96 7.39
CA PHE A 29 7.91 0.47 7.33
C PHE A 29 9.18 0.89 8.05
N VAL A 30 9.66 0.11 9.03
CA VAL A 30 10.85 0.45 9.81
C VAL A 30 11.90 -0.63 9.60
N VAL A 31 13.01 -0.26 8.98
CA VAL A 31 14.18 -1.13 8.84
C VAL A 31 15.29 -0.59 9.71
N THR A 32 15.87 -1.46 10.52
CA THR A 32 17.06 -1.15 11.31
C THR A 32 18.30 -1.67 10.58
N ASP A 33 19.30 -0.83 10.38
CA ASP A 33 20.59 -1.25 9.82
C ASP A 33 21.48 -1.97 10.86
N GLU A 34 22.66 -2.41 10.44
CA GLU A 34 23.62 -3.12 11.30
C GLU A 34 24.19 -2.26 12.44
N ASP A 35 24.15 -0.93 12.31
CA ASP A 35 24.62 0.05 13.29
C ASP A 35 23.50 0.55 14.23
N GLY A 36 22.27 0.06 14.06
CA GLY A 36 21.10 0.44 14.85
C GLY A 36 20.35 1.68 14.33
N GLY A 37 20.67 2.16 13.14
CA GLY A 37 19.97 3.24 12.46
C GLY A 37 18.59 2.79 11.96
N GLU A 38 17.53 3.52 12.33
CA GLU A 38 16.16 3.26 11.86
C GLU A 38 15.84 4.08 10.60
N TYR A 39 15.46 3.39 9.52
CA TYR A 39 14.97 3.97 8.28
C TYR A 39 13.49 3.70 8.10
N SER A 40 12.73 4.77 7.86
CA SER A 40 11.31 4.68 7.57
C SER A 40 11.04 4.61 6.07
N PHE A 41 10.61 3.46 5.57
CA PHE A 41 10.11 3.33 4.21
C PHE A 41 8.76 4.02 4.07
N ARG A 42 8.63 4.86 3.03
CA ARG A 42 7.39 5.59 2.72
C ARG A 42 6.38 4.72 1.96
N PHE A 43 6.19 3.49 2.39
CA PHE A 43 5.18 2.56 1.84
C PHE A 43 3.74 2.93 2.27
N TYR A 44 3.52 4.21 2.57
CA TYR A 44 2.23 4.87 2.77
C TYR A 44 2.04 6.03 1.78
N ASP A 45 3.09 6.45 1.06
CA ASP A 45 3.01 7.45 -0.01
C ASP A 45 2.52 6.73 -1.28
N PRO A 46 1.33 7.07 -1.83
CA PRO A 46 0.79 6.42 -3.02
C PRO A 46 1.75 6.44 -4.21
N ARG A 47 2.61 7.47 -4.34
CA ARG A 47 3.56 7.58 -5.47
C ARG A 47 4.65 6.52 -5.37
N VAL A 48 5.19 6.34 -4.17
CA VAL A 48 6.20 5.32 -3.88
C VAL A 48 5.56 3.94 -3.97
N LEU A 49 4.39 3.76 -3.34
CA LEU A 49 3.78 2.45 -3.23
C LEU A 49 3.28 1.91 -4.58
N ARG A 50 2.72 2.76 -5.46
CA ARG A 50 2.33 2.35 -6.82
C ARG A 50 3.52 1.80 -7.61
N LEU A 51 4.66 2.49 -7.58
CA LEU A 51 5.86 2.09 -8.31
C LEU A 51 6.48 0.82 -7.73
N PHE A 52 6.49 0.70 -6.41
CA PHE A 52 6.96 -0.50 -5.73
C PHE A 52 6.11 -1.72 -6.12
N LEU A 53 4.79 -1.65 -5.89
CA LEU A 53 3.87 -2.76 -6.14
C LEU A 53 3.84 -3.21 -7.60
N SER A 54 4.00 -2.29 -8.56
CA SER A 54 4.04 -2.67 -9.98
C SER A 54 5.33 -3.39 -10.38
N SER A 55 6.39 -3.27 -9.57
CA SER A 55 7.69 -3.91 -9.80
C SER A 55 7.91 -5.19 -9.00
N CYS A 56 7.05 -5.46 -8.02
CA CYS A 56 7.17 -6.63 -7.15
C CYS A 56 7.04 -7.95 -7.93
N ASP A 57 8.00 -8.83 -7.70
CA ASP A 57 7.83 -10.26 -8.00
C ASP A 57 6.89 -10.94 -6.98
N ALA A 58 6.67 -12.25 -7.15
CA ALA A 58 5.78 -13.01 -6.29
C ALA A 58 6.22 -13.05 -4.81
N ALA A 59 7.53 -13.16 -4.55
CA ALA A 59 8.05 -13.24 -3.18
C ALA A 59 7.96 -11.87 -2.48
N GLN A 60 8.31 -10.81 -3.20
CA GLN A 60 8.18 -9.43 -2.72
C GLN A 60 6.71 -9.06 -2.47
N ALA A 61 5.80 -9.50 -3.35
CA ALA A 61 4.38 -9.29 -3.15
C ALA A 61 3.88 -10.06 -1.92
N GLU A 62 4.27 -11.33 -1.75
CA GLU A 62 3.89 -12.12 -0.56
C GLU A 62 4.37 -11.45 0.73
N GLU A 63 5.64 -11.01 0.78
CA GLU A 63 6.21 -10.32 1.94
C GLU A 63 5.48 -9.00 2.24
N PHE A 64 5.22 -8.18 1.21
CA PHE A 64 4.55 -6.90 1.39
C PHE A 64 3.10 -7.08 1.88
N PHE A 65 2.33 -7.94 1.21
CA PHE A 65 0.91 -8.09 1.52
C PHE A 65 0.72 -8.74 2.88
N GLY A 66 1.48 -9.79 3.23
CA GLY A 66 1.30 -10.53 4.47
C GLY A 66 -0.19 -10.87 4.72
N PRO A 67 -0.81 -10.37 5.81
CA PRO A 67 -2.24 -10.61 6.08
C PRO A 67 -3.20 -9.73 5.24
N ALA A 68 -2.72 -8.75 4.49
CA ALA A 68 -3.56 -7.92 3.63
C ALA A 68 -4.02 -8.69 2.39
N ARG A 69 -5.31 -8.60 2.08
CA ARG A 69 -5.91 -9.18 0.87
C ARG A 69 -5.89 -8.20 -0.29
N MET A 70 -5.90 -6.91 0.01
CA MET A 70 -6.00 -5.84 -0.97
C MET A 70 -5.44 -4.54 -0.40
N VAL A 71 -4.79 -3.76 -1.26
CA VAL A 71 -4.38 -2.39 -0.98
C VAL A 71 -5.07 -1.48 -2.00
N LEU A 72 -5.66 -0.39 -1.54
CA LEU A 72 -6.11 0.69 -2.41
C LEU A 72 -5.21 1.90 -2.23
N VAL A 73 -4.69 2.41 -3.33
CA VAL A 73 -3.89 3.63 -3.37
C VAL A 73 -4.51 4.61 -4.35
N GLU A 74 -4.32 5.90 -4.12
CA GLU A 74 -4.66 6.91 -5.13
C GLU A 74 -4.00 6.54 -6.47
N ALA A 75 -4.71 6.65 -7.58
CA ALA A 75 -4.12 6.43 -8.90
C ALA A 75 -3.20 7.59 -9.29
N GLU A 76 -2.49 7.46 -10.42
CA GLU A 76 -1.76 8.60 -10.99
C GLU A 76 -2.73 9.65 -11.56
N SER A 77 -3.80 9.20 -12.21
CA SER A 77 -4.87 10.07 -12.68
C SER A 77 -5.76 10.51 -11.51
N PRO A 78 -6.07 11.81 -11.39
CA PRO A 78 -7.01 12.30 -10.39
C PRO A 78 -8.38 11.60 -10.51
N GLY A 79 -9.05 11.40 -9.36
CA GLY A 79 -10.40 10.83 -9.35
C GLY A 79 -10.45 9.33 -9.63
N ALA A 80 -9.36 8.60 -9.39
CA ALA A 80 -9.35 7.14 -9.44
C ALA A 80 -8.52 6.54 -8.31
N LEU A 81 -8.83 5.30 -7.94
CA LEU A 81 -8.02 4.46 -7.07
C LEU A 81 -7.40 3.34 -7.89
N LEU A 82 -6.18 2.96 -7.56
CA LEU A 82 -5.57 1.72 -8.01
C LEU A 82 -5.83 0.65 -6.93
N VAL A 83 -6.56 -0.39 -7.31
CA VAL A 83 -6.78 -1.59 -6.52
C VAL A 83 -5.63 -2.55 -6.80
N CYS A 84 -4.92 -2.95 -5.76
CA CYS A 84 -3.78 -3.86 -5.83
C CYS A 84 -4.11 -5.14 -5.03
N VAL A 85 -3.93 -6.31 -5.65
CA VAL A 85 -4.12 -7.62 -5.01
C VAL A 85 -2.91 -8.53 -5.26
N PRO A 86 -2.51 -9.37 -4.30
CA PRO A 86 -1.44 -10.33 -4.51
C PRO A 86 -1.86 -11.35 -5.57
N ALA A 87 -0.93 -11.71 -6.44
CA ALA A 87 -1.12 -12.64 -7.54
C ALA A 87 0.06 -13.62 -7.62
N ARG A 88 -0.11 -14.71 -8.38
CA ARG A 88 0.92 -15.77 -8.49
C ARG A 88 2.29 -15.28 -8.96
N THR A 89 2.35 -14.17 -9.67
CA THR A 89 3.57 -13.64 -10.30
C THR A 89 3.92 -12.24 -9.81
N GLY A 90 3.35 -11.78 -8.70
CA GLY A 90 3.55 -10.42 -8.18
C GLY A 90 2.23 -9.78 -7.78
N VAL A 91 1.95 -8.59 -8.29
CA VAL A 91 0.74 -7.82 -7.94
C VAL A 91 -0.14 -7.63 -9.18
N LYS A 92 -1.42 -7.97 -9.06
CA LYS A 92 -2.41 -7.57 -10.06
C LYS A 92 -3.00 -6.22 -9.66
N THR A 93 -3.12 -5.33 -10.63
CA THR A 93 -3.68 -3.98 -10.41
C THR A 93 -4.87 -3.70 -11.31
N GLU A 94 -5.80 -2.88 -10.82
CA GLU A 94 -6.97 -2.42 -11.56
C GLU A 94 -7.27 -0.96 -11.17
N SER A 95 -7.48 -0.08 -12.14
CA SER A 95 -7.87 1.31 -11.89
C SER A 95 -9.38 1.42 -11.81
N VAL A 96 -9.88 1.96 -10.70
CA VAL A 96 -11.31 2.14 -10.43
C VAL A 96 -11.59 3.64 -10.29
N PRO A 97 -12.44 4.23 -11.15
CA PRO A 97 -12.86 5.61 -11.02
C PRO A 97 -13.56 5.83 -9.67
N LEU A 98 -13.15 6.88 -8.96
CA LEU A 98 -13.95 7.44 -7.89
C LEU A 98 -15.08 8.19 -8.59
N GLY A 99 -16.27 7.58 -8.62
CA GLY A 99 -17.47 8.27 -9.06
C GLY A 99 -17.55 9.61 -8.31
N ALA A 100 -17.86 10.69 -9.02
CA ALA A 100 -18.05 11.99 -8.39
C ALA A 100 -19.00 11.77 -7.21
N ALA A 101 -18.49 11.95 -5.99
CA ALA A 101 -19.34 11.97 -4.82
C ALA A 101 -20.42 13.01 -5.15
N GLY A 102 -21.68 12.55 -5.20
CA GLY A 102 -22.80 13.41 -5.54
C GLY A 102 -22.72 14.68 -4.71
N ALA A 103 -22.81 15.82 -5.40
CA ALA A 103 -22.85 17.15 -4.81
C ALA A 103 -23.96 17.27 -3.75
#